data_AF-A0A0F9BLV2-F1
#
_entry.id   AF-A0A0F9BLV2-F1
#
_cell.length_a   1.000
_cell.length_b   1.000
_cell.length_c   1.000
_cell.angle_alpha   90.00
_cell.angle_beta   90.00
_cell.angle_gamma   90.00
#
_symmetry.space_group_name_H-M   'P 1'
#
loop_
_entity.id
_entity.type
_entity.pdbx_description
1 polymer ?
#
loop_
_entity_poly.entity_id
_entity_poly.type
_entity_poly.pdbx_seq_one_letter_code
_entity_poly.pdbx_strand_id
1 'polypeptide(L)' 'MKIGDVVFFPWGKHGMIEGTIEDFDGPKAQVKITKSVGNAIWVSRALLRKKAHKQ' A
#
# COMPACT_ATOMS: atom_id res chain seq x y z
N MET A 1 3.46 8.87 5.61
CA MET A 1 2.63 7.66 5.69
C MET A 1 3.00 6.97 6.99
N LYS A 2 2.05 6.35 7.67
CA LYS A 2 2.25 5.61 8.92
C LYS A 2 1.64 4.21 8.82
N ILE A 3 2.04 3.30 9.71
CA ILE A 3 1.39 2.00 9.87
C ILE A 3 -0.10 2.25 10.16
N GLY A 4 -0.97 1.48 9.49
CA GLY A 4 -2.42 1.64 9.50
C GLY A 4 -2.97 2.63 8.47
N ASP A 5 -2.13 3.38 7.74
CA ASP A 5 -2.61 4.22 6.63
C ASP A 5 -3.06 3.32 5.45
N VAL A 6 -4.21 3.66 4.87
CA VAL A 6 -4.67 3.10 3.59
C VAL A 6 -3.94 3.82 2.44
N VAL A 7 -3.31 3.04 1.59
CA VAL A 7 -2.50 3.49 0.45
C VAL A 7 -2.91 2.77 -0.82
N PHE A 8 -2.62 3.42 -1.95
CA PHE A 8 -2.80 2.88 -3.28
C PHE A 8 -1.45 2.76 -3.99
N PHE A 9 -1.24 1.69 -4.73
CA PHE A 9 0.00 1.50 -5.49
C PHE A 9 -0.25 0.69 -6.76
N PRO A 10 0.55 0.90 -7.82
CA PRO A 10 0.43 0.13 -9.05
C PRO A 10 0.95 -1.30 -8.84
N TRP A 11 0.18 -2.31 -9.27
CA TRP A 11 0.59 -3.71 -9.24
C TRP A 11 0.45 -4.37 -10.61
N GLY A 12 1.56 -4.42 -11.36
CA GLY A 12 1.62 -5.08 -12.65
C GLY A 12 0.49 -4.64 -13.59
N LYS A 13 -0.18 -5.61 -14.22
CA LYS A 13 -1.34 -5.37 -15.10
C LYS A 13 -2.67 -5.21 -14.35
N HIS A 14 -2.69 -5.40 -13.03
CA HIS A 14 -3.91 -5.29 -12.22
C HIS A 14 -4.30 -3.83 -11.93
N GLY A 15 -3.45 -2.86 -12.31
CA GLY A 15 -3.71 -1.44 -12.11
C GLY A 15 -3.39 -0.98 -10.68
N MET A 16 -4.15 -0.01 -10.17
CA MET A 16 -3.98 0.53 -8.84
C MET A 16 -4.68 -0.35 -7.80
N ILE A 17 -3.93 -0.77 -6.80
CA ILE A 17 -4.38 -1.65 -5.73
C ILE A 17 -4.42 -0.89 -4.43
N GLU A 18 -5.50 -1.08 -3.68
CA GLU A 18 -5.67 -0.55 -2.33
C GLU A 18 -5.13 -1.55 -1.31
N GLY A 19 -4.37 -1.06 -0.34
CA GLY A 19 -3.96 -1.84 0.81
C GLY A 19 -3.66 -0.98 2.01
N THR A 20 -3.42 -1.63 3.15
CA THR A 20 -3.09 -0.99 4.42
C THR A 20 -1.64 -1.28 4.78
N ILE A 21 -0.90 -0.25 5.20
CA ILE A 21 0.47 -0.45 5.66
C ILE A 21 0.46 -1.19 6.99
N GLU A 22 1.15 -2.32 7.08
CA GLU A 22 1.34 -3.07 8.33
C GLU A 22 2.74 -2.87 8.92
N ASP A 23 3.77 -2.66 8.09
CA ASP A 23 5.15 -2.52 8.57
C ASP A 23 6.04 -1.69 7.63
N PHE A 24 7.23 -1.31 8.11
CA PHE A 24 8.25 -0.61 7.35
C PHE A 24 9.62 -1.27 7.46
N ASP A 25 10.29 -1.40 6.33
CA ASP A 25 11.69 -1.86 6.23
C ASP A 25 12.45 -0.86 5.35
N GLY A 26 12.99 0.18 6.00
CA GLY A 26 13.70 1.29 5.36
C GLY A 26 12.91 1.92 4.18
N PRO A 27 13.35 1.72 2.92
CA PRO A 27 12.70 2.28 1.74
C PRO A 27 11.44 1.50 1.31
N LYS A 28 11.15 0.35 1.91
CA LYS A 28 9.98 -0.48 1.61
C LYS A 28 8.94 -0.40 2.74
N ALA A 29 7.70 -0.68 2.39
CA ALA A 29 6.61 -0.86 3.35
C ALA A 29 5.91 -2.17 3.04
N GLN A 30 5.55 -2.90 4.09
CA GLN A 30 4.68 -4.05 3.98
C GLN A 30 3.23 -3.56 3.90
N VAL A 31 2.55 -3.92 2.82
CA VAL A 31 1.18 -3.49 2.55
C VAL A 31 0.29 -4.72 2.41
N LYS A 32 -0.72 -4.81 3.27
CA LYS A 32 -1.76 -5.83 3.21
C LYS A 32 -2.86 -5.41 2.26
N ILE A 33 -3.10 -6.21 1.24
CA ILE A 33 -4.07 -5.91 0.19
C ILE A 33 -5.48 -6.18 0.70
N THR A 34 -6.33 -5.16 0.72
CA THR A 34 -7.69 -5.27 1.30
C THR A 34 -8.62 -6.13 0.45
N LYS A 35 -8.44 -6.10 -0.89
CA LYS A 35 -9.31 -6.80 -1.85
C LYS A 35 -9.00 -8.29 -2.03
N SER A 36 -7.85 -8.76 -1.58
CA SER A 36 -7.43 -10.15 -1.74
C SER A 36 -7.03 -10.67 -0.37
N VAL A 37 -7.88 -11.53 0.20
CA VAL A 37 -7.80 -11.94 1.60
C VAL A 37 -6.41 -12.53 1.90
N GLY A 38 -5.68 -11.90 2.81
CA GLY A 38 -4.49 -12.48 3.45
C GLY A 38 -3.12 -12.23 2.79
N ASN A 39 -3.03 -11.55 1.64
CA ASN A 39 -1.73 -11.26 1.02
C ASN A 39 -1.17 -9.90 1.46
N ALA A 40 -0.03 -9.95 2.17
CA ALA A 40 0.81 -8.80 2.45
C ALA A 40 2.04 -8.82 1.52
N ILE A 41 2.34 -7.70 0.88
CA ILE A 41 3.45 -7.58 -0.05
C ILE A 41 4.35 -6.40 0.31
N TRP A 42 5.63 -6.53 0.02
CA TRP A 42 6.60 -5.46 0.20
C TRP A 42 6.62 -4.55 -1.03
N VAL A 43 6.24 -3.29 -0.83
CA VAL A 43 6.16 -2.28 -1.88
C VAL A 43 7.11 -1.14 -1.56
N SER A 44 7.77 -0.61 -2.60
CA SER A 44 8.61 0.58 -2.44
C SER A 44 7.75 1.77 -2.01
N ARG A 45 8.18 2.48 -0.96
CA ARG A 45 7.44 3.63 -0.40
C ARG A 45 7.25 4.77 -1.42
N ALA A 46 8.16 4.87 -2.39
CA ALA A 46 8.06 5.84 -3.48
C ALA A 46 6.88 5.58 -4.44
N LEU A 47 6.40 4.33 -4.52
CA LEU A 47 5.26 3.95 -5.36
C LEU A 47 3.92 4.11 -4.63
N LEU A 48 3.94 4.24 -3.30
CA LEU A 48 2.74 4.39 -2.50
C LEU A 48 2.14 5.79 -2.67
N ARG A 49 0.83 5.83 -2.92
CA ARG A 49 0.03 7.05 -2.94
C ARG A 49 -0.93 7.00 -1.76
N LYS A 50 -0.96 8.06 -0.94
CA LYS A 50 -2.00 8.19 0.07
C LYS A 50 -3.35 8.40 -0.61
N LYS A 51 -4.43 7.87 -0.02
CA LYS A 51 -5.79 8.36 -0.32
C LYS A 51 -5.79 9.85 -0.08
N ALA A 52 -5.79 10.66 -1.15
CA ALA A 52 -5.99 12.09 -1.01
C ALA A 52 -7.43 12.25 -0.50
N HIS A 53 -7.59 12.55 0.78
CA HIS A 53 -8.85 13.02 1.32
C HIS A 53 -9.09 14.35 0.61
N LYS A 54 -9.93 14.35 -0.43
CA LYS A 54 -10.42 15.57 -1.04
C LYS A 54 -11.29 16.21 0.05
N GLN A 55 -10.73 17.21 0.74
CA GLN A 55 -11.46 18.08 1.64
C GLN A 55 -12.45 18.93 0.84
#